data_AF-A0A7S1CP06-F1
#
_entry.id   AF-A0A7S1CP06-F1
#
_cell.length_a   1.000
_cell.length_b   1.000
_cell.length_c   1.000
_cell.angle_alpha   90.00
_cell.angle_beta   90.00
_cell.angle_gamma   90.00
#
_symmetry.space_group_name_H-M   'P 1'
#
loop_
_entity.id
_entity.type
_entity.pdbx_description
1 polymer ?
#
loop_
_entity_poly.entity_id
_entity_poly.type
_entity_poly.pdbx_seq_one_letter_code
_entity_poly.pdbx_strand_id
1 'polypeptide(L)'
;MALSSLRRKKPAGRDSKYFTTTKKGEMNELRTELHSPKKDVVKDAVKKVIAAMTVGKDVSMLFPDVINCMQTEVLELKKLVYLYLINYAKSNPEMTLMAVNTFVRDTSH
;
A
#
# COMPACT_ATOMS: atom_id res chain seq x y z
N MET A 1 -24.33 -44.98 -0.60
CA MET A 1 -24.55 -43.84 0.32
C MET A 1 -23.23 -43.62 1.06
N ALA A 2 -22.36 -42.70 0.59
CA ALA A 2 -22.34 -41.27 0.94
C ALA A 2 -22.05 -41.09 2.45
N LEU A 3 -20.95 -40.49 2.95
CA LEU A 3 -19.99 -39.52 2.43
C LEU A 3 -18.66 -39.68 3.18
N SER A 4 -17.54 -39.76 2.48
CA SER A 4 -16.21 -39.53 3.04
C SER A 4 -15.67 -38.18 2.56
N SER A 5 -15.32 -37.32 3.52
CA SER A 5 -14.33 -36.23 3.41
C SER A 5 -14.63 -35.06 2.44
N LEU A 6 -15.16 -33.95 3.00
CA LEU A 6 -14.96 -32.61 2.42
C LEU A 6 -13.98 -31.82 3.29
N ARG A 7 -12.69 -32.06 3.07
CA ARG A 7 -11.61 -31.18 3.56
C ARG A 7 -11.72 -29.86 2.79
N ARG A 8 -12.14 -28.78 3.46
CA ARG A 8 -12.21 -27.42 2.88
C ARG A 8 -10.83 -27.04 2.32
N LYS A 9 -10.76 -26.84 1.00
CA LYS A 9 -9.57 -26.34 0.29
C LYS A 9 -9.38 -24.86 0.64
N LYS A 10 -8.37 -24.52 1.46
CA LYS A 10 -7.95 -23.12 1.66
C LYS A 10 -7.38 -22.60 0.33
N PRO A 11 -7.77 -21.41 -0.15
CA PRO A 11 -7.10 -20.80 -1.29
C PRO A 11 -5.68 -20.41 -0.86
N ALA A 12 -4.68 -20.89 -1.60
CA ALA A 12 -3.29 -20.49 -1.43
C ALA A 12 -3.12 -19.05 -1.93
N GLY A 13 -3.10 -18.10 -0.99
CA GLY A 13 -2.78 -16.69 -1.24
C GLY A 13 -1.34 -16.54 -1.72
N ARG A 14 -1.15 -15.76 -2.78
CA ARG A 14 0.12 -15.50 -3.48
C ARG A 14 0.96 -14.45 -2.74
N ASP A 15 0.97 -14.49 -1.42
CA ASP A 15 1.49 -13.39 -0.58
C ASP A 15 2.93 -13.64 -0.11
N SER A 16 3.48 -14.83 -0.35
CA SER A 16 4.82 -15.20 0.11
C SER A 16 5.96 -14.54 -0.68
N LYS A 17 5.67 -13.83 -1.78
CA LYS A 17 6.70 -13.22 -2.65
C LYS A 17 7.12 -11.80 -2.23
N TYR A 18 6.51 -11.23 -1.20
CA TYR A 18 6.79 -9.86 -0.76
C TYR A 18 7.81 -9.77 0.38
N PHE A 19 8.30 -10.89 0.91
CA PHE A 19 9.12 -10.95 2.14
C PHE A 19 10.63 -10.94 1.95
N THR A 20 11.13 -10.94 0.72
CA THR A 20 12.58 -10.91 0.48
C THR A 20 12.96 -9.63 -0.23
N THR A 21 13.93 -8.93 0.35
CA THR A 21 15.04 -8.16 -0.24
C THR A 21 15.18 -6.84 0.54
N THR A 22 16.39 -6.45 0.88
CA THR A 22 16.75 -5.18 1.54
C THR A 22 17.90 -4.61 0.72
N LYS A 23 17.61 -4.02 -0.44
CA LYS A 23 18.61 -3.31 -1.27
C LYS A 23 18.13 -1.92 -1.62
N LYS A 24 19.07 -0.97 -1.60
CA LYS A 24 18.93 0.46 -1.94
C LYS A 24 18.22 0.73 -3.29
N GLY A 25 18.13 -0.27 -4.17
CA GLY A 25 17.38 -0.21 -5.43
C GLY A 25 15.85 -0.40 -5.30
N GLU A 26 15.37 -1.17 -4.33
CA GLU A 26 13.93 -1.46 -4.17
C GLU A 26 13.09 -0.21 -3.96
N MET A 27 13.61 0.76 -3.22
CA MET A 27 12.88 1.99 -2.95
C MET A 27 12.76 2.86 -4.20
N ASN A 28 13.80 2.84 -5.04
CA ASN A 28 13.75 3.54 -6.33
C ASN A 28 12.81 2.84 -7.30
N GLU A 29 12.78 1.50 -7.30
CA GLU A 29 11.82 0.71 -8.08
C GLU A 29 10.38 0.98 -7.66
N LEU A 30 10.08 0.95 -6.35
CA LEU A 30 8.76 1.29 -5.83
C LEU A 30 8.35 2.70 -6.22
N ARG A 31 9.27 3.66 -6.16
CA ARG A 31 9.02 5.03 -6.60
C ARG A 31 8.64 5.08 -8.07
N THR A 32 9.35 4.35 -8.94
CA THR A 32 9.00 4.25 -10.35
C THR A 32 7.63 3.59 -10.56
N GLU A 33 7.33 2.51 -9.83
CA GLU A 33 6.04 1.83 -9.92
C GLU A 33 4.86 2.71 -9.45
N LEU A 34 5.05 3.53 -8.40
CA LEU A 34 4.04 4.49 -7.90
C LEU A 34 3.67 5.57 -8.92
N HIS A 35 4.60 5.94 -9.80
CA HIS A 35 4.37 6.90 -10.88
C HIS A 35 3.90 6.25 -12.20
N SER A 36 3.65 4.94 -12.19
CA SER A 36 3.21 4.23 -13.38
C SER A 36 1.84 4.74 -13.85
N PRO A 37 1.61 4.89 -15.17
CA PRO A 37 0.28 5.21 -15.69
C PRO A 37 -0.72 4.05 -15.49
N LYS A 38 -0.23 2.83 -15.23
CA LYS A 38 -1.06 1.65 -15.02
C LYS A 38 -1.49 1.54 -13.55
N LYS A 39 -2.78 1.70 -13.30
CA LYS A 39 -3.37 1.67 -11.94
C LYS A 39 -3.11 0.36 -11.19
N ASP A 40 -3.05 -0.77 -11.88
CA ASP A 40 -2.73 -2.07 -11.26
C ASP A 40 -1.28 -2.11 -10.74
N VAL A 41 -0.34 -1.49 -11.46
CA VAL A 41 1.06 -1.40 -11.03
C VAL A 41 1.19 -0.51 -9.80
N VAL A 42 0.53 0.65 -9.80
CA VAL A 42 0.50 1.56 -8.65
C VAL A 42 -0.11 0.86 -7.43
N LYS A 43 -1.19 0.10 -7.63
CA LYS A 43 -1.84 -0.67 -6.56
C LYS A 43 -0.91 -1.68 -5.93
N ASP A 44 -0.19 -2.45 -6.74
CA ASP A 44 0.77 -3.42 -6.23
C ASP A 44 1.96 -2.74 -5.54
N ALA A 45 2.40 -1.58 -6.05
CA ALA A 45 3.43 -0.76 -5.41
C ALA A 45 3.01 -0.28 -4.01
N VAL A 46 1.79 0.27 -3.85
CA VAL A 46 1.28 0.71 -2.54
C VAL A 46 1.20 -0.47 -1.56
N LYS A 47 0.78 -1.66 -2.01
CA LYS A 47 0.79 -2.87 -1.17
C LYS A 47 2.20 -3.25 -0.70
N LYS A 48 3.19 -3.18 -1.59
CA LYS A 48 4.60 -3.42 -1.24
C LYS A 48 5.11 -2.38 -0.24
N VAL A 49 4.72 -1.10 -0.37
CA VAL A 49 5.07 -0.04 0.59
C VAL A 49 4.48 -0.33 1.97
N ILE A 50 3.20 -0.72 2.04
CA ILE A 50 2.56 -1.09 3.30
C ILE A 50 3.26 -2.31 3.93
N ALA A 51 3.59 -3.33 3.13
CA ALA A 51 4.33 -4.50 3.61
C ALA A 51 5.74 -4.14 4.11
N ALA A 52 6.45 -3.24 3.42
CA ALA A 52 7.75 -2.73 3.87
C ALA A 52 7.62 -1.98 5.20
N MET A 53 6.57 -1.18 5.34
CA MET A 53 6.28 -0.44 6.56
C MET A 53 5.96 -1.38 7.75
N THR A 54 5.19 -2.45 7.53
CA THR A 54 4.82 -3.38 8.61
C THR A 54 6.00 -4.21 9.13
N VAL A 55 7.03 -4.40 8.32
CA VAL A 55 8.30 -5.03 8.75
C VAL A 55 9.30 -4.02 9.35
N GLY A 56 8.92 -2.75 9.51
CA GLY A 56 9.74 -1.71 10.12
C GLY A 56 10.77 -1.06 9.19
N LYS A 57 10.65 -1.23 7.86
CA LYS A 57 11.49 -0.47 6.92
C LYS A 57 11.03 0.99 6.88
N ASP A 58 12.00 1.89 6.82
CA ASP A 58 11.73 3.29 6.57
C ASP A 58 11.33 3.52 5.11
N VAL A 59 10.06 3.88 4.90
CA VAL A 59 9.46 4.22 3.60
C VAL A 59 9.04 5.70 3.53
N SER A 60 9.54 6.53 4.45
CA SER A 60 9.23 7.97 4.55
C SER A 60 9.41 8.71 3.22
N MET A 61 10.45 8.36 2.46
CA MET A 61 10.74 9.02 1.18
C MET A 61 9.67 8.83 0.11
N LEU A 62 8.86 7.78 0.22
CA LEU A 62 7.76 7.48 -0.71
C LEU A 62 6.45 8.15 -0.29
N PHE A 63 6.41 8.84 0.86
CA PHE A 63 5.21 9.47 1.39
C PHE A 63 4.56 10.44 0.38
N PRO A 64 5.29 11.39 -0.26
CA PRO A 64 4.68 12.29 -1.23
C PRO A 64 4.10 11.55 -2.43
N ASP A 65 4.79 10.49 -2.88
CA ASP A 65 4.38 9.68 -4.03
C ASP A 65 3.09 8.89 -3.71
N VAL A 66 2.95 8.35 -2.49
CA VAL A 66 1.75 7.66 -2.02
C VAL A 66 0.58 8.63 -1.82
N ILE A 67 0.80 9.84 -1.30
CA ILE A 67 -0.25 10.86 -1.17
C ILE A 67 -0.79 11.29 -2.54
N ASN A 68 0.07 11.42 -3.55
CA ASN A 68 -0.36 11.74 -4.90
C ASN A 68 -1.32 10.68 -5.47
N CYS A 69 -1.15 9.42 -5.09
CA CYS A 69 -2.06 8.34 -5.48
C CYS A 69 -3.48 8.48 -4.89
N MET A 70 -3.69 9.29 -3.85
CA MET A 70 -5.01 9.51 -3.25
C MET A 70 -5.99 10.22 -4.19
N GLN A 71 -5.48 11.04 -5.12
CA GLN A 71 -6.29 11.80 -6.09
C GLN A 71 -6.93 10.92 -7.18
N THR A 72 -6.74 9.59 -7.13
CA THR A 72 -7.33 8.68 -8.11
C THR A 72 -8.81 8.39 -7.83
N GLU A 73 -9.60 8.11 -8.86
CA GLU A 73 -11.00 7.68 -8.72
C GLU A 73 -11.15 6.19 -8.32
N VAL A 74 -10.06 5.44 -8.32
CA VAL A 74 -10.05 4.01 -7.98
C VAL A 74 -10.19 3.82 -6.47
N LEU A 75 -11.38 3.44 -6.03
CA LEU A 75 -11.74 3.30 -4.61
C LEU A 75 -10.85 2.30 -3.86
N GLU A 76 -10.42 1.22 -4.51
CA GLU A 76 -9.49 0.24 -3.93
C GLU A 76 -8.13 0.88 -3.59
N LEU A 77 -7.62 1.77 -4.46
CA LEU A 77 -6.35 2.44 -4.24
C LEU A 77 -6.44 3.48 -3.12
N LYS A 78 -7.55 4.26 -3.08
CA LYS A 78 -7.82 5.17 -1.97
C LYS A 78 -7.74 4.42 -0.63
N LYS A 79 -8.45 3.30 -0.49
CA LYS A 79 -8.44 2.49 0.74
C LYS A 79 -7.01 2.08 1.17
N LEU A 80 -6.15 1.73 0.22
CA LEU A 80 -4.76 1.39 0.51
C LEU A 80 -3.96 2.60 0.99
N VAL A 81 -4.15 3.78 0.38
CA VAL A 81 -3.50 5.02 0.81
C VAL A 81 -3.98 5.43 2.21
N TYR A 82 -5.28 5.34 2.48
CA TYR A 82 -5.85 5.58 3.82
C TYR A 82 -5.26 4.60 4.85
N LEU A 83 -5.13 3.31 4.51
CA LEU A 83 -4.51 2.31 5.39
C LEU A 83 -3.05 2.66 5.71
N TYR A 84 -2.29 3.06 4.69
CA TYR A 84 -0.91 3.54 4.87
C TYR A 84 -0.87 4.71 5.87
N LEU A 85 -1.74 5.71 5.70
CA LEU A 85 -1.76 6.91 6.54
C LEU A 85 -2.17 6.64 7.99
N ILE A 86 -3.16 5.77 8.23
CA ILE A 86 -3.58 5.38 9.58
C ILE A 86 -2.45 4.64 10.29
N ASN A 87 -1.74 3.76 9.58
CA ASN A 87 -0.58 3.08 10.16
C ASN A 87 0.53 4.10 10.47
N TYR A 88 0.71 5.09 9.60
CA TYR A 88 1.79 6.08 9.70
C TYR A 88 1.54 7.09 10.83
N ALA A 89 0.28 7.46 11.06
CA ALA A 89 -0.13 8.39 12.10
C ALA A 89 0.28 7.96 13.51
N LYS A 90 0.38 6.64 13.76
CA LYS A 90 0.80 6.11 15.07
C LYS A 90 2.28 6.31 15.34
N SER A 91 3.12 6.18 14.30
CA SER A 91 4.58 6.23 14.43
C SER A 91 5.14 7.62 14.13
N ASN A 92 4.50 8.38 13.24
CA ASN A 92 4.98 9.66 12.73
C ASN A 92 3.80 10.62 12.47
N PRO A 93 3.19 11.18 13.53
CA PRO A 93 2.00 12.03 13.41
C PRO A 93 2.25 13.33 12.62
N GLU A 94 3.44 13.92 12.72
CA GLU A 94 3.79 15.14 11.98
C GLU A 94 3.77 14.94 10.46
N MET A 95 4.14 13.76 9.99
CA MET A 95 4.11 13.47 8.56
C MET A 95 2.67 13.35 8.05
N THR A 96 1.79 12.71 8.83
CA THR A 96 0.37 12.61 8.51
C THR A 96 -0.34 13.97 8.51
N LEU A 97 0.13 14.94 9.32
CA LEU A 97 -0.41 16.30 9.30
C LEU A 97 -0.29 16.96 7.91
N MET A 98 0.78 16.68 7.16
CA MET A 98 0.97 17.21 5.80
C MET A 98 -0.09 16.69 4.81
N ALA A 99 -0.66 15.51 5.06
CA ALA A 99 -1.70 14.92 4.23
C ALA A 99 -3.11 15.48 4.49
N VAL A 100 -3.31 16.22 5.58
CA VAL A 100 -4.63 16.77 5.98
C VAL A 100 -5.22 17.65 4.88
N ASN A 101 -4.40 18.49 4.24
CA ASN A 101 -4.85 19.32 3.12
C ASN A 101 -5.36 18.48 1.94
N THR A 102 -4.74 17.32 1.69
CA THR A 102 -5.17 16.41 0.64
C THR A 102 -6.44 15.66 1.03
N PHE A 103 -6.62 15.29 2.31
CA PHE A 103 -7.86 14.69 2.81
C PHE A 103 -9.06 15.64 2.66
N VAL A 104 -8.90 16.90 3.03
CA VAL A 104 -9.97 17.91 2.89
C VAL A 104 -10.40 18.04 1.43
N ARG A 105 -9.44 18.05 0.50
CA ARG A 105 -9.72 18.06 -0.94
C ARG A 105 -10.43 16.79 -1.40
N ASP A 106 -10.04 15.62 -0.89
CA ASP A 106 -10.68 14.34 -1.19
C ASP A 106 -12.14 14.28 -0.71
N THR A 107 -12.46 14.89 0.44
CA THR A 107 -13.83 14.94 0.96
C THR A 107 -14.72 16.00 0.29
N SER A 108 -14.12 16.93 -0.44
CA SER A 108 -14.83 18.01 -1.14
C SER A 108 -15.26 17.61 -2.57
N HIS A 109 -14.92 16.39 -3.00
CA HIS A 109 -15.21 15.79 -4.30
C HIS A 109 -15.97 14.47 -4.12
#